data_AF-A0A4U9TN53-F1
#
_entry.id   AF-A0A4U9TN53-F1
#
_cell.length_a   1.000
_cell.length_b   1.000
_cell.length_c   1.000
_cell.angle_alpha   90.00
_cell.angle_beta   90.00
_cell.angle_gamma   90.00
#
_symmetry.space_group_name_H-M   'P 1'
#
loop_
_entity.id
_entity.type
_entity.pdbx_description
1 polymer ?
#
loop_
_entity_poly.entity_id
_entity_poly.type
_entity_poly.pdbx_seq_one_letter_code
_entity_poly.pdbx_strand_id
1 'polypeptide(L)'
;MIALSNIAQASAVLGIIIVSRKANEREISVPAAISAYLGVTEPAMYGINLKYRFPMLCAMIGSAFAGLICGLTGVMANGIGVGGLPGILSIQPQFWLIYSVAILVAVVIPLLLTMMVYKRKASRGELPV
;
A
#
# COMPACT_ATOMS: atom_id res chain seq x y z
N MET A 1 -3.28 5.09 11.25
CA MET A 1 -2.30 4.08 11.71
C MET A 1 -1.15 4.00 10.72
N ILE A 2 0.10 4.04 11.20
CA ILE A 2 1.31 4.06 10.35
C ILE A 2 1.43 2.74 9.55
N ALA A 3 1.20 1.59 10.18
CA ALA A 3 1.31 0.28 9.54
C ALA A 3 0.40 0.12 8.31
N LEU A 4 -0.88 0.52 8.40
CA LEU A 4 -1.83 0.46 7.28
C LEU A 4 -1.41 1.36 6.11
N SER A 5 -0.85 2.53 6.40
CA SER A 5 -0.33 3.45 5.38
C SER A 5 0.85 2.84 4.61
N ASN A 6 1.76 2.17 5.32
CA ASN A 6 2.93 1.53 4.71
C ASN A 6 2.52 0.34 3.83
N ILE A 7 1.56 -0.46 4.32
CA ILE A 7 0.96 -1.56 3.56
C ILE A 7 0.26 -1.03 2.30
N ALA A 8 -0.47 0.07 2.40
CA ALA A 8 -1.13 0.68 1.26
C ALA A 8 -0.14 1.21 0.21
N GLN A 9 0.97 1.82 0.66
CA GLN A 9 2.07 2.26 -0.21
C GLN A 9 2.70 1.07 -0.96
N ALA A 10 2.99 -0.02 -0.25
CA ALA A 10 3.54 -1.24 -0.84
C ALA A 10 2.57 -1.88 -1.85
N SER A 11 1.28 -1.88 -1.54
CA SER A 11 0.22 -2.46 -2.37
C SER A 11 -0.02 -1.66 -3.65
N ALA A 12 0.11 -0.33 -3.59
CA ALA A 12 0.11 0.50 -4.79
C ALA A 12 1.31 0.16 -5.70
N VAL A 13 2.52 0.02 -5.14
CA VAL A 13 3.69 -0.41 -5.93
C VAL A 13 3.50 -1.80 -6.54
N LEU A 14 2.92 -2.74 -5.79
CA LEU A 14 2.55 -4.06 -6.31
C LEU A 14 1.59 -3.98 -7.50
N GLY A 15 0.59 -3.08 -7.45
CA GLY A 15 -0.29 -2.83 -8.59
C GLY A 15 0.47 -2.41 -9.85
N ILE A 16 1.54 -1.61 -9.70
CA ILE A 16 2.44 -1.25 -10.81
C ILE A 16 3.26 -2.44 -11.28
N ILE A 17 3.85 -3.23 -10.37
CA ILE A 17 4.65 -4.42 -10.72
C ILE A 17 3.85 -5.40 -11.58
N ILE A 18 2.58 -5.62 -11.20
CA ILE A 18 1.69 -6.57 -11.88
C ILE A 18 1.36 -6.11 -13.30
N VAL A 19 1.13 -4.80 -13.51
CA VAL A 19 0.71 -4.28 -14.82
C VAL A 19 1.87 -3.85 -15.71
N SER A 20 2.95 -3.29 -15.15
CA SER A 20 4.14 -2.89 -15.90
C SER A 20 4.85 -4.10 -16.49
N ARG A 21 5.20 -4.03 -17.79
CA ARG A 21 5.93 -5.09 -18.49
C ARG A 21 7.43 -4.81 -18.59
N LYS A 22 7.90 -3.68 -18.04
CA LYS A 22 9.29 -3.25 -18.14
C LYS A 22 10.17 -3.92 -17.09
N ALA A 23 11.20 -4.61 -17.56
CA ALA A 23 12.20 -5.25 -16.71
C ALA A 23 12.86 -4.25 -15.74
N ASN A 24 13.30 -3.10 -16.27
CA ASN A 24 13.99 -2.06 -15.50
C ASN A 24 13.13 -1.49 -14.35
N GLU A 25 11.82 -1.35 -14.59
CA GLU A 25 10.92 -0.90 -13.51
C GLU A 25 10.72 -1.98 -12.45
N ARG A 26 10.64 -3.25 -12.85
CA ARG A 26 10.51 -4.39 -11.93
C ARG A 26 11.71 -4.55 -11.00
N GLU A 27 12.92 -4.31 -11.50
CA GLU A 27 14.16 -4.38 -10.71
C GLU A 27 14.17 -3.41 -9.53
N ILE A 28 13.58 -2.23 -9.69
CA ILE A 28 13.49 -1.21 -8.62
C ILE A 28 12.22 -1.42 -7.78
N SER A 29 11.12 -1.77 -8.42
CA SER A 29 9.80 -1.83 -7.78
C SER A 29 9.61 -3.00 -6.84
N VAL A 30 10.13 -4.18 -7.17
CA VAL A 30 10.05 -5.36 -6.31
C VAL A 30 10.75 -5.14 -4.96
N PRO A 31 12.04 -4.73 -4.90
CA PRO A 31 12.70 -4.49 -3.62
C PRO A 31 12.07 -3.31 -2.87
N ALA A 32 11.60 -2.27 -3.58
CA ALA A 32 10.89 -1.15 -2.97
C ALA A 32 9.56 -1.58 -2.30
N ALA A 33 8.78 -2.46 -2.94
CA ALA A 33 7.55 -2.99 -2.38
C ALA A 33 7.81 -3.83 -1.12
N ILE A 34 8.81 -4.72 -1.16
CA ILE A 34 9.22 -5.53 0.00
C ILE A 34 9.65 -4.64 1.16
N SER A 35 10.48 -3.63 0.89
CA SER A 35 10.93 -2.65 1.88
C SER A 35 9.76 -1.93 2.53
N ALA A 36 8.77 -1.48 1.75
CA ALA A 36 7.57 -0.82 2.25
C ALA A 36 6.69 -1.75 3.11
N TYR A 37 6.58 -3.03 2.74
CA TYR A 37 5.90 -4.03 3.55
C TYR A 37 6.57 -4.29 4.90
N LEU A 38 7.89 -4.15 4.96
CA LEU A 38 8.66 -4.23 6.21
C LEU A 38 8.66 -2.92 7.00
N GLY A 39 7.99 -1.88 6.50
CA GLY A 39 7.82 -0.60 7.18
C GLY A 39 8.71 0.53 6.68
N VAL A 40 9.61 0.27 5.74
CA VAL A 40 10.51 1.28 5.15
C VAL A 40 9.91 1.77 3.83
N THR A 41 9.23 2.91 3.86
CA THR A 41 8.44 3.38 2.71
C THR A 41 9.18 4.29 1.74
N GLU A 42 10.37 4.81 2.08
CA GLU A 42 11.09 5.73 1.19
C GLU A 42 11.32 5.20 -0.23
N PRO A 43 11.79 3.95 -0.46
CA PRO A 43 12.04 3.48 -1.82
C PRO A 43 10.75 3.31 -2.63
N ALA A 44 9.66 2.90 -2.01
CA ALA A 44 8.35 2.78 -2.68
C ALA A 44 7.76 4.15 -3.00
N MET A 45 7.80 5.06 -2.03
CA MET A 45 7.18 6.37 -2.12
C MET A 45 7.89 7.24 -3.17
N TYR A 46 9.22 7.37 -3.06
CA TYR A 46 10.01 8.21 -3.96
C TYR A 46 10.37 7.50 -5.26
N GLY A 47 10.60 6.19 -5.24
CA GLY A 47 10.98 5.45 -6.44
C GLY A 47 9.84 5.31 -7.44
N ILE A 48 8.58 5.21 -6.98
CA ILE A 48 7.46 4.78 -7.84
C ILE A 48 6.19 5.58 -7.59
N ASN A 49 5.72 5.65 -6.34
CA ASN A 49 4.41 6.24 -6.06
C ASN A 49 4.38 7.73 -6.45
N LEU A 50 5.44 8.49 -6.15
CA LEU A 50 5.59 9.88 -6.60
C LEU A 50 5.96 9.99 -8.08
N LYS A 51 6.77 9.08 -8.62
CA LYS A 51 7.16 9.06 -10.04
C LYS A 51 5.92 9.12 -10.94
N TYR A 52 4.90 8.33 -10.60
CA TYR A 52 3.65 8.27 -11.34
C TYR A 52 2.53 9.15 -10.76
N ARG A 53 2.69 9.65 -9.53
CA ARG A 53 1.75 10.46 -8.71
C ARG A 53 0.42 9.79 -8.37
N PHE A 54 -0.21 9.09 -9.32
CA PHE A 54 -1.49 8.42 -9.12
C PHE A 54 -1.43 7.22 -8.16
N PRO A 55 -0.34 6.42 -8.06
CA PRO A 55 -0.29 5.31 -7.10
C PRO A 55 -0.28 5.82 -5.65
N MET A 56 0.34 6.99 -5.42
CA MET A 56 0.31 7.65 -4.12
C MET A 56 -1.12 7.99 -3.69
N LEU A 57 -1.91 8.57 -4.60
CA LEU A 57 -3.34 8.85 -4.35
C LEU A 57 -4.14 7.57 -4.08
N CYS A 58 -3.89 6.50 -4.83
CA CYS A 58 -4.54 5.20 -4.61
C CYS A 58 -4.20 4.61 -3.23
N ALA A 59 -2.94 4.72 -2.81
CA ALA A 59 -2.50 4.34 -1.47
C ALA A 59 -3.17 5.16 -0.37
N MET A 60 -3.26 6.49 -0.53
CA MET A 60 -3.93 7.37 0.43
C MET A 60 -5.41 6.99 0.60
N ILE A 61 -6.11 6.70 -0.49
CA ILE A 61 -7.52 6.28 -0.45
C ILE A 61 -7.67 4.96 0.31
N GLY A 62 -6.86 3.93 0.01
CA GLY A 62 -6.95 2.67 0.74
C GLY A 62 -6.58 2.78 2.22
N SER A 63 -5.58 3.60 2.55
CA SER A 63 -5.20 3.90 3.93
C SER A 63 -6.31 4.64 4.68
N ALA A 64 -7.04 5.55 4.01
CA ALA A 64 -8.19 6.24 4.61
C ALA A 64 -9.32 5.27 4.97
N PHE A 65 -9.69 4.35 4.07
CA PHE A 65 -10.72 3.34 4.35
C PHE A 65 -10.28 2.36 5.45
N ALA A 66 -9.05 1.87 5.40
CA ALA A 66 -8.52 0.97 6.43
C ALA A 66 -8.43 1.66 7.80
N GLY A 67 -8.00 2.93 7.82
CA GLY A 67 -7.96 3.75 9.01
C GLY A 67 -9.34 4.05 9.58
N LEU A 68 -10.34 4.25 8.73
CA LEU A 68 -11.73 4.45 9.12
C LEU A 68 -12.31 3.20 9.78
N ILE A 69 -12.03 2.00 9.24
CA ILE A 69 -12.44 0.73 9.87
C ILE A 69 -11.85 0.62 11.27
N CYS A 70 -10.54 0.81 11.43
CA CYS A 70 -9.89 0.75 12.74
C CYS A 70 -10.37 1.85 13.71
N GLY A 71 -10.64 3.06 13.20
CA GLY A 71 -11.11 4.19 14.00
C GLY A 71 -12.53 3.98 14.52
N LEU A 72 -13.45 3.50 13.69
CA LEU A 72 -14.84 3.24 14.08
C LEU A 72 -14.99 2.05 15.03
N THR A 73 -14.10 1.07 14.92
CA THR A 73 -14.11 -0.14 15.76
C THR A 73 -13.29 0.00 17.04
N GLY A 74 -12.66 1.16 17.27
CA GLY A 74 -11.89 1.43 18.48
C GLY A 74 -10.64 0.57 18.61
N VAL A 75 -10.01 0.16 17.50
CA VAL A 75 -8.79 -0.66 17.54
C VAL A 75 -7.68 0.10 18.27
N MET A 76 -7.34 -0.38 19.46
CA MET A 76 -6.27 0.19 20.28
C MET A 76 -4.94 -0.52 20.02
N ALA A 77 -3.90 0.28 19.80
CA ALA A 77 -2.52 -0.18 19.78
C ALA A 77 -1.93 -0.11 21.19
N ASN A 78 -1.10 -1.09 21.56
CA ASN A 78 -0.39 -1.14 22.84
C ASN A 78 0.76 -0.11 22.94
N GLY A 79 1.09 0.57 21.85
CA GLY A 79 2.15 1.58 21.77
C GLY A 79 2.34 2.12 20.35
N ILE A 80 3.41 2.90 20.14
CA ILE A 80 3.85 3.29 18.79
C ILE A 80 4.24 2.01 18.05
N GLY A 81 3.35 1.57 17.15
CA GLY A 81 3.51 0.29 16.51
C GLY A 81 4.58 0.26 15.41
N VAL A 82 5.15 -0.91 15.19
CA VAL A 82 6.10 -1.15 14.10
C VAL A 82 5.41 -0.88 12.74
N GLY A 83 6.11 -0.25 11.81
CA GLY A 83 5.57 -0.01 10.46
C GLY A 83 5.40 -1.30 9.66
N GLY A 84 4.49 -1.29 8.67
CA GLY A 84 4.29 -2.42 7.75
C GLY A 84 3.54 -3.63 8.33
N LEU A 85 3.77 -4.81 7.74
CA LEU A 85 3.19 -6.10 8.15
C LEU A 85 3.46 -6.46 9.63
N PRO A 86 4.66 -6.19 10.20
CA PRO A 86 4.92 -6.41 11.62
C PRO A 86 4.05 -5.58 12.57
N GLY A 87 3.36 -4.55 12.08
CA GLY A 87 2.51 -3.68 12.89
C GLY A 87 1.35 -4.38 13.59
N ILE A 88 0.96 -5.59 13.14
CA ILE A 88 -0.03 -6.42 13.85
C ILE A 88 0.42 -6.81 15.27
N LEU A 89 1.73 -6.93 15.50
CA LEU A 89 2.32 -7.25 16.81
C LEU A 89 2.11 -6.14 17.83
N SER A 90 1.85 -4.92 17.37
CA SER A 90 1.60 -3.76 18.22
C SER A 90 0.11 -3.56 18.55
N ILE A 91 -0.78 -4.36 17.96
CA ILE A 91 -2.22 -4.32 18.20
C ILE A 91 -2.60 -5.35 19.27
N GLN A 92 -3.54 -4.99 20.15
CA GLN A 92 -4.05 -5.93 21.15
C GLN A 92 -4.66 -7.16 20.47
N PRO A 93 -4.39 -8.39 20.95
CA PRO A 93 -4.86 -9.63 20.32
C PRO A 93 -6.38 -9.66 20.06
N GLN A 94 -7.17 -9.02 20.93
CA GLN A 94 -8.62 -8.92 20.79
C GLN A 94 -9.09 -8.22 19.50
N PHE A 95 -8.27 -7.34 18.92
CA PHE A 95 -8.59 -6.61 17.69
C PHE A 95 -7.93 -7.19 16.44
N TRP A 96 -7.18 -8.30 16.54
CA TRP A 96 -6.45 -8.88 15.40
C TRP A 96 -7.35 -9.21 14.22
N LEU A 97 -8.58 -9.66 14.47
CA LEU A 97 -9.52 -10.03 13.41
C LEU A 97 -9.97 -8.79 12.62
N ILE A 98 -10.37 -7.73 13.32
CA ILE A 98 -10.77 -6.45 12.72
C ILE A 98 -9.57 -5.79 12.02
N TYR A 99 -8.39 -5.83 12.65
CA TYR A 99 -7.17 -5.29 12.07
C TYR A 99 -6.75 -6.05 10.80
N SER A 100 -6.94 -7.37 10.74
CA SER A 100 -6.69 -8.17 9.53
C SER A 100 -7.61 -7.75 8.38
N VAL A 101 -8.88 -7.46 8.67
CA VAL A 101 -9.81 -6.90 7.67
C VAL A 101 -9.32 -5.52 7.19
N ALA A 102 -8.87 -4.66 8.09
CA ALA A 102 -8.31 -3.35 7.72
C ALA A 102 -7.04 -3.49 6.87
N ILE A 103 -6.13 -4.42 7.18
CA ILE A 103 -4.97 -4.75 6.33
C ILE A 103 -5.44 -5.19 4.95
N LEU A 104 -6.43 -6.07 4.88
CA LEU A 104 -6.97 -6.59 3.62
C LEU A 104 -7.52 -5.46 2.75
N VAL A 105 -8.25 -4.51 3.37
CA VAL A 105 -8.71 -3.28 2.70
C VAL A 105 -7.56 -2.39 2.25
N ALA A 106 -6.54 -2.20 3.10
CA ALA A 106 -5.33 -1.45 2.77
C ALA A 106 -4.49 -2.10 1.65
N VAL A 107 -4.66 -3.39 1.39
CA VAL A 107 -4.01 -4.08 0.26
C VAL A 107 -4.88 -4.00 -0.99
N VAL A 108 -6.13 -4.43 -0.88
CA VAL A 108 -7.02 -4.63 -2.03
C VAL A 108 -7.39 -3.30 -2.69
N ILE A 109 -7.74 -2.27 -1.91
CA ILE A 109 -8.17 -0.99 -2.49
C ILE A 109 -7.03 -0.32 -3.29
N PRO A 110 -5.83 -0.08 -2.73
CA PRO A 110 -4.74 0.55 -3.48
C PRO A 110 -4.28 -0.29 -4.65
N LEU A 111 -4.22 -1.62 -4.51
CA LEU A 111 -3.79 -2.52 -5.57
C LEU A 111 -4.75 -2.45 -6.76
N LEU A 112 -6.06 -2.63 -6.52
CA LEU A 112 -7.07 -2.60 -7.60
C LEU A 112 -7.16 -1.22 -8.25
N LEU A 113 -7.18 -0.14 -7.46
CA LEU A 113 -7.19 1.23 -7.99
C LEU A 113 -5.96 1.51 -8.84
N THR A 114 -4.77 1.16 -8.35
CA THR A 114 -3.53 1.41 -9.07
C THR A 114 -3.50 0.61 -10.38
N MET A 115 -3.92 -0.66 -10.35
CA MET A 115 -4.01 -1.49 -11.55
C MET A 115 -5.00 -0.91 -12.58
N MET A 116 -6.18 -0.48 -12.16
CA MET A 116 -7.20 0.10 -13.04
C MET A 116 -6.70 1.41 -13.66
N VAL A 117 -6.12 2.31 -12.86
CA VAL A 117 -5.63 3.61 -13.35
C VAL A 117 -4.44 3.42 -14.27
N TYR A 118 -3.48 2.55 -13.93
CA TYR A 118 -2.32 2.29 -14.79
C TYR A 118 -2.74 1.65 -16.11
N LYS A 119 -3.64 0.64 -16.11
CA LYS A 119 -4.19 0.05 -17.36
C LYS A 119 -4.91 1.08 -18.23
N ARG A 120 -5.70 1.97 -17.63
CA ARG A 120 -6.39 3.05 -18.38
C ARG A 120 -5.39 4.01 -19.01
N LYS A 121 -4.38 4.46 -18.26
CA LYS A 121 -3.35 5.37 -18.80
C LYS A 121 -2.48 4.71 -19.87
N ALA A 122 -2.13 3.43 -19.68
CA ALA A 122 -1.48 2.61 -20.69
C ALA A 122 -2.30 2.53 -21.99
N SER A 123 -3.61 2.28 -21.89
CA SER A 123 -4.51 2.21 -23.05
C SER A 123 -4.68 3.55 -23.77
N ARG A 124 -4.46 4.68 -23.09
CA ARG A 124 -4.47 6.03 -23.70
C ARG A 124 -3.12 6.43 -24.30
N GLY A 125 -2.10 5.58 -24.23
CA GLY A 125 -0.75 5.88 -24.71
C GLY A 125 0.02 6.89 -23.83
N GLU A 126 -0.53 7.27 -22.67
CA GLU A 126 0.09 8.23 -21.75
C GLU A 126 1.26 7.64 -20.97
N LEU A 127 1.30 6.31 -20.85
CA LEU A 127 2.35 5.58 -20.14
C LEU A 127 2.91 4.50 -21.07
N PRO A 128 4.24 4.42 -21.20
CA PRO A 128 4.86 3.33 -21.93
C PRO A 128 4.69 2.05 -21.11
N VAL A 129 4.00 1.06 -21.66
CA VAL A 129 3.76 -0.27 -21.07
C VAL A 129 5.02 -1.14 -21.06
#